data_AF-A0A4E0REP2-F1
#
_entry.id   AF-A0A4E0REP2-F1
#
_cell.length_a   1.000
_cell.length_b   1.000
_cell.length_c   1.000
_cell.angle_alpha   90.00
_cell.angle_beta   90.00
_cell.angle_gamma   90.00
#
_symmetry.space_group_name_H-M   'P 1'
#
loop_
_entity.id
_entity.type
_entity.pdbx_description
1 polymer ?
#
loop_
_entity_poly.entity_id
_entity_poly.type
_entity_poly.pdbx_seq_one_letter_code
_entity_poly.pdbx_strand_id
1 'polypeptide(L)'
;MDSGWQCACSLLLTITFILISASAQSSSANCGNQNITVLNGYHPFFIPQHDGPRECVYNFTSAVGTIMNFHFHFVSIGTEKGKCVKDYTTVGDTRTELPHPRYTACGNKAPTWTFFSTENRATVKLLVTSELKNVSVYAEVFADLLNRTSPECGNNFIRVGTERFAFSFPPNGTTLNKSTDCSYTVVMEK
;
A
#
# COMPACT_ATOMS: atom_id res chain seq x y z
N MET A 1 -31.83 59.87 -44.73
CA MET A 1 -32.94 59.30 -43.93
C MET A 1 -32.91 57.81 -44.21
N ASP A 2 -32.59 57.04 -43.17
CA ASP A 2 -33.05 55.67 -42.84
C ASP A 2 -33.03 54.61 -43.96
N SER A 3 -32.60 53.37 -43.83
CA SER A 3 -32.24 52.47 -42.73
C SER A 3 -31.96 51.15 -43.47
N GLY A 4 -30.79 50.52 -43.37
CA GLY A 4 -30.59 49.39 -42.45
C GLY A 4 -31.16 48.07 -42.98
N TRP A 5 -30.31 47.15 -43.47
CA TRP A 5 -30.11 45.86 -42.80
C TRP A 5 -28.99 45.02 -43.43
N GLN A 6 -28.27 44.36 -42.52
CA GLN A 6 -27.09 43.54 -42.71
C GLN A 6 -27.45 42.16 -43.25
N CYS A 7 -26.71 41.66 -44.24
CA CYS A 7 -26.45 40.22 -44.36
C CYS A 7 -25.00 39.99 -43.97
N ALA A 8 -24.78 39.82 -42.67
CA ALA A 8 -23.55 39.28 -42.11
C ALA A 8 -23.43 37.82 -42.56
N CYS A 9 -22.56 37.56 -43.55
CA CYS A 9 -22.13 36.22 -43.90
C CYS A 9 -21.08 35.80 -42.86
N SER A 10 -21.55 35.35 -41.70
CA SER A 10 -20.70 34.83 -40.63
C SER A 10 -19.97 33.57 -41.11
N LEU A 11 -18.66 33.71 -41.32
CA LEU A 11 -17.72 32.62 -41.47
C LEU A 11 -17.66 31.84 -40.14
N LEU A 12 -18.38 30.73 -40.06
CA LEU A 12 -18.26 29.77 -38.97
C LEU A 12 -17.01 28.91 -39.20
N LEU A 13 -15.86 29.41 -38.73
CA LEU A 13 -14.64 28.62 -38.54
C LEU A 13 -14.79 27.79 -37.26
N THR A 14 -15.37 26.59 -37.38
CA THR A 14 -15.34 25.61 -36.29
C THR A 14 -13.94 25.01 -36.20
N ILE A 15 -13.10 25.57 -35.32
CA ILE A 15 -11.82 24.98 -34.94
C ILE A 15 -12.12 23.85 -33.97
N THR A 16 -12.22 22.62 -34.49
CA THR A 16 -12.23 21.40 -33.67
C THR A 16 -10.82 21.20 -33.10
N PHE A 17 -10.59 21.68 -31.88
CA PHE A 17 -9.44 21.27 -31.08
C PHE A 17 -9.62 19.79 -30.71
N ILE A 18 -9.05 18.91 -31.52
CA ILE A 18 -8.82 17.53 -31.12
C ILE A 18 -7.70 17.58 -30.09
N LEU A 19 -8.07 17.66 -28.81
CA LEU A 19 -7.19 17.30 -27.71
C LEU A 19 -6.90 15.81 -27.85
N ILE A 20 -5.81 15.50 -28.56
CA ILE A 20 -5.17 14.19 -28.47
C ILE A 20 -4.59 14.17 -27.06
N SER A 21 -5.37 13.66 -26.11
CA SER A 21 -4.84 13.16 -24.85
C SER A 21 -3.86 12.07 -25.24
N ALA A 22 -2.58 12.41 -25.35
CA ALA A 22 -1.52 11.42 -25.31
C ALA A 22 -1.69 10.75 -23.95
N SER A 23 -2.36 9.60 -23.93
CA SER A 23 -2.10 8.63 -22.89
C SER A 23 -0.64 8.29 -23.07
N ALA A 24 0.22 8.98 -22.31
CA ALA A 24 1.59 8.54 -22.07
C ALA A 24 1.43 7.18 -21.38
N GLN A 25 1.26 6.16 -22.22
CA GLN A 25 1.19 4.78 -21.83
C GLN A 25 2.59 4.49 -21.34
N SER A 26 2.74 4.54 -20.02
CA SER A 26 3.95 4.29 -19.25
C SER A 26 4.82 3.30 -20.03
N SER A 27 6.00 3.73 -20.48
CA SER A 27 7.08 2.80 -20.78
C SER A 27 7.07 1.80 -19.64
N SER A 28 6.89 0.52 -19.93
CA SER A 28 6.63 -0.52 -18.92
C SER A 28 7.62 -0.35 -17.78
N ALA A 29 7.16 0.25 -16.68
CA ALA A 29 8.02 0.49 -15.53
C ALA A 29 8.56 -0.88 -15.14
N ASN A 30 9.88 -1.01 -14.99
CA ASN A 30 10.49 -2.28 -14.62
C ASN A 30 10.14 -2.60 -13.16
N CYS A 31 8.93 -3.11 -12.97
CA CYS A 31 8.35 -3.42 -11.67
C CYS A 31 8.43 -4.91 -11.35
N GLY A 32 8.82 -5.77 -12.30
CA GLY A 32 8.81 -7.21 -12.11
C GLY A 32 7.40 -7.76 -11.89
N ASN A 33 7.28 -8.88 -11.14
CA ASN A 33 5.98 -9.45 -10.83
C ASN A 33 5.22 -8.62 -9.79
N GLN A 34 4.05 -8.13 -10.18
CA GLN A 34 3.19 -7.27 -9.36
C GLN A 34 2.07 -8.04 -8.65
N ASN A 35 1.86 -9.32 -8.93
CA ASN A 35 0.86 -10.15 -8.24
C ASN A 35 1.59 -11.30 -7.55
N ILE A 36 1.70 -11.20 -6.23
CA ILE A 36 2.54 -12.05 -5.41
C ILE A 36 1.65 -12.92 -4.53
N THR A 37 1.91 -14.22 -4.53
CA THR A 37 1.28 -15.15 -3.60
C THR A 37 2.32 -15.62 -2.60
N VAL A 38 2.05 -15.38 -1.32
CA VAL A 38 2.90 -15.81 -0.21
C VAL A 38 2.56 -17.27 0.10
N LEU A 39 3.43 -18.16 -0.37
CA LEU A 39 3.31 -19.61 -0.16
C LEU A 39 4.10 -20.03 1.08
N ASN A 40 3.60 -21.02 1.81
CA ASN A 40 4.27 -21.58 3.00
C ASN A 40 4.60 -20.55 4.09
N GLY A 41 3.86 -19.42 4.13
CA GLY A 41 4.01 -18.41 5.18
C GLY A 41 5.20 -17.46 5.01
N TYR A 42 5.94 -17.50 3.90
CA TYR A 42 7.11 -16.65 3.69
C TYR A 42 7.31 -16.27 2.22
N HIS A 43 7.71 -15.02 1.97
CA HIS A 43 8.12 -14.55 0.65
C HIS A 43 9.16 -13.44 0.74
N PRO A 44 10.35 -13.58 0.13
CA PRO A 44 11.27 -12.46 0.00
C PRO A 44 10.79 -11.54 -1.13
N PHE A 45 10.70 -10.25 -0.84
CA PHE A 45 10.16 -9.24 -1.75
C PHE A 45 11.23 -8.23 -2.14
N PHE A 46 11.49 -8.12 -3.44
CA PHE A 46 12.44 -7.17 -4.02
C PHE A 46 11.73 -6.34 -5.08
N ILE A 47 11.94 -5.02 -5.03
CA ILE A 47 11.61 -4.16 -6.16
C ILE A 47 12.85 -4.07 -7.06
N PRO A 48 12.75 -4.44 -8.35
CA PRO A 48 13.88 -4.36 -9.27
C PRO A 48 14.54 -2.98 -9.24
N GLN A 49 15.87 -2.99 -9.14
CA GLN A 49 16.64 -1.76 -9.16
C GLN A 49 16.50 -1.10 -10.54
N HIS A 50 16.14 0.17 -10.53
CA HIS A 50 15.96 0.95 -11.74
C HIS A 50 16.14 2.43 -11.41
N ASP A 51 16.58 3.20 -12.40
CA ASP A 51 16.80 4.64 -12.30
C ASP A 51 15.57 5.41 -12.81
N GLY A 52 15.34 6.59 -12.27
CA GLY A 52 14.31 7.51 -12.76
C GLY A 52 12.85 7.17 -12.37
N PRO A 53 11.90 7.97 -12.90
CA PRO A 53 10.50 7.94 -12.50
C PRO A 53 9.79 6.64 -12.85
N ARG A 54 9.01 6.12 -11.89
CA ARG A 54 8.14 4.94 -12.07
C ARG A 54 7.11 4.83 -10.96
N GLU A 55 5.98 4.20 -11.29
CA GLU A 55 4.99 3.76 -10.32
C GLU A 55 4.83 2.24 -10.42
N CYS A 56 5.03 1.53 -9.30
CA CYS A 56 4.82 0.10 -9.20
C CYS A 56 3.83 -0.19 -8.08
N VAL A 57 2.86 -1.06 -8.34
CA VAL A 57 1.87 -1.51 -7.36
C VAL A 57 1.94 -3.03 -7.28
N TYR A 58 2.20 -3.56 -6.10
CA TYR A 58 2.37 -4.98 -5.82
C TYR A 58 1.22 -5.46 -4.94
N ASN A 59 0.44 -6.41 -5.43
CA ASN A 59 -0.66 -7.02 -4.71
C ASN A 59 -0.20 -8.35 -4.13
N PHE A 60 -0.27 -8.48 -2.81
CA PHE A 60 0.06 -9.70 -2.09
C PHE A 60 -1.21 -10.42 -1.70
N THR A 61 -1.17 -11.74 -1.84
CA THR A 61 -2.23 -12.65 -1.41
C THR A 61 -1.61 -13.81 -0.65
N SER A 62 -2.32 -14.30 0.37
CA SER A 62 -1.93 -15.48 1.14
C SER A 62 -3.14 -16.40 1.36
N ALA A 63 -2.93 -17.54 2.02
CA ALA A 63 -4.02 -18.46 2.33
C ALA A 63 -5.11 -17.79 3.18
N VAL A 64 -6.36 -18.20 2.99
CA VAL A 64 -7.50 -17.71 3.80
C VAL A 64 -7.23 -17.97 5.30
N GLY A 65 -7.61 -17.02 6.15
CA GLY A 65 -7.35 -17.10 7.58
C GLY A 65 -5.91 -16.77 7.99
N THR A 66 -5.13 -16.14 7.10
CA THR A 66 -3.81 -15.61 7.44
C THR A 66 -3.82 -14.08 7.43
N ILE A 67 -2.87 -13.49 8.16
CA ILE A 67 -2.48 -12.08 7.99
C ILE A 67 -1.03 -12.02 7.53
N MET A 68 -0.65 -10.92 6.92
CA MET A 68 0.70 -10.68 6.44
C MET A 68 1.38 -9.58 7.24
N ASN A 69 2.64 -9.80 7.59
CA ASN A 69 3.51 -8.75 8.09
C ASN A 69 4.64 -8.46 7.10
N PHE A 70 5.12 -7.23 7.10
CA PHE A 70 6.18 -6.79 6.19
C PHE A 70 7.37 -6.31 7.01
N HIS A 71 8.49 -6.97 6.83
CA HIS A 71 9.76 -6.62 7.46
C HIS A 71 10.71 -6.06 6.40
N PHE A 72 10.77 -4.74 6.30
CA PHE A 72 11.68 -4.05 5.39
C PHE A 72 13.10 -4.05 5.96
N HIS A 73 14.02 -4.70 5.26
CA HIS A 73 15.44 -4.74 5.63
C HIS A 73 16.17 -3.48 5.18
N PHE A 74 15.84 -2.97 3.99
CA PHE A 74 16.33 -1.68 3.54
C PHE A 74 15.39 -1.02 2.52
N VAL A 75 15.46 0.30 2.50
CA VAL A 75 14.85 1.18 1.50
C VAL A 75 15.97 2.10 1.02
N SER A 76 16.09 2.26 -0.30
CA SER A 76 16.98 3.21 -0.96
C SER A 76 16.13 3.99 -1.97
N ILE A 77 15.53 5.09 -1.51
CA ILE A 77 14.67 5.96 -2.32
C ILE A 77 15.03 7.42 -2.01
N GLY A 78 15.89 8.01 -2.82
CA GLY A 78 16.22 9.43 -2.72
C GLY A 78 16.98 9.76 -1.44
N THR A 79 16.53 10.78 -0.70
CA THR A 79 17.18 11.20 0.56
C THR A 79 16.15 11.28 1.68
N GLU A 80 16.60 11.12 2.92
CA GLU A 80 15.77 11.31 4.13
C GLU A 80 15.33 12.77 4.34
N LYS A 81 15.80 13.72 3.51
CA LYS A 81 15.47 15.14 3.63
C LYS A 81 14.06 15.39 3.04
N GLY A 82 13.03 15.09 3.83
CA GLY A 82 11.63 15.37 3.50
C GLY A 82 10.65 14.31 4.03
N LYS A 83 9.35 14.61 4.06
CA LYS A 83 8.29 13.72 4.57
C LYS A 83 7.87 12.61 3.57
N CYS A 84 8.78 12.11 2.73
CA CYS A 84 8.49 11.09 1.71
C CYS A 84 7.27 11.44 0.83
N VAL A 85 7.19 12.69 0.36
CA VAL A 85 5.99 13.20 -0.36
C VAL A 85 6.02 12.85 -1.85
N LYS A 86 7.21 12.86 -2.46
CA LYS A 86 7.37 12.73 -3.93
C LYS A 86 7.83 11.34 -4.36
N ASP A 87 8.78 10.78 -3.61
CA ASP A 87 9.42 9.51 -3.89
C ASP A 87 9.34 8.66 -2.63
N TYR A 88 8.63 7.54 -2.69
CA TYR A 88 8.35 6.72 -1.51
C TYR A 88 7.91 5.30 -1.87
N THR A 89 8.06 4.41 -0.90
CA THR A 89 7.33 3.14 -0.84
C THR A 89 6.33 3.18 0.30
N THR A 90 5.18 2.53 0.13
CA THR A 90 4.10 2.50 1.13
C THR A 90 3.36 1.18 1.10
N VAL A 91 2.82 0.74 2.24
CA VAL A 91 2.05 -0.50 2.37
C VAL A 91 0.72 -0.26 3.07
N GLY A 92 -0.30 -1.05 2.70
CA GLY A 92 -1.66 -1.00 3.23
C GLY A 92 -2.42 -2.27 2.86
N ASP A 93 -3.68 -2.40 3.28
CA ASP A 93 -4.49 -3.58 2.92
C ASP A 93 -4.91 -3.51 1.45
N THR A 94 -5.23 -2.31 0.96
CA THR A 94 -5.70 -2.08 -0.40
C THR A 94 -5.01 -0.89 -1.08
N ARG A 95 -5.07 -0.85 -2.41
CA ARG A 95 -4.53 0.27 -3.20
C ARG A 95 -5.17 1.62 -2.86
N THR A 96 -6.44 1.65 -2.46
CA THR A 96 -7.18 2.89 -2.15
C THR A 96 -6.74 3.55 -0.85
N GLU A 97 -6.06 2.82 0.03
CA GLU A 97 -5.50 3.32 1.28
C GLU A 97 -4.10 3.93 1.10
N LEU A 98 -3.54 3.90 -0.12
CA LEU A 98 -2.17 4.33 -0.39
C LEU A 98 -2.12 5.76 -0.97
N PRO A 99 -1.18 6.62 -0.51
CA PRO A 99 -0.15 6.33 0.49
C PRO A 99 -0.69 6.27 1.92
N HIS A 100 -0.24 5.27 2.67
CA HIS A 100 -0.66 5.08 4.04
C HIS A 100 0.04 6.11 4.95
N PRO A 101 -0.67 6.82 5.84
CA PRO A 101 -0.11 7.91 6.63
C PRO A 101 0.99 7.47 7.61
N ARG A 102 1.00 6.18 7.98
CA ARG A 102 1.99 5.60 8.90
C ARG A 102 3.02 4.71 8.21
N TYR A 103 2.61 4.00 7.17
CA TYR A 103 3.39 2.90 6.59
C TYR A 103 3.95 3.37 5.25
N THR A 104 4.73 4.45 5.31
CA THR A 104 5.39 5.07 4.17
C THR A 104 6.85 5.30 4.53
N ALA A 105 7.74 5.05 3.57
CA ALA A 105 9.19 5.14 3.75
C ALA A 105 9.88 5.68 2.49
N CYS A 106 11.00 6.37 2.72
CA CYS A 106 11.95 6.86 1.72
C CYS A 106 13.31 7.05 2.42
N GLY A 107 14.33 7.48 1.68
CA GLY A 107 15.70 7.60 2.18
C GLY A 107 16.46 6.29 2.11
N ASN A 108 17.46 6.12 2.98
CA ASN A 108 18.46 5.04 2.92
C ASN A 108 18.50 4.16 4.17
N LYS A 109 17.38 4.12 4.91
CA LYS A 109 17.23 3.36 6.15
C LYS A 109 16.00 2.50 6.10
N ALA A 110 16.06 1.36 6.79
CA ALA A 110 14.88 0.56 7.07
C ALA A 110 13.85 1.39 7.87
N PRO A 111 12.55 1.29 7.54
CA PRO A 111 11.51 1.88 8.38
C PRO A 111 11.50 1.22 9.76
N THR A 112 11.20 2.01 10.79
CA THR A 112 11.06 1.52 12.18
C THR A 112 9.66 1.01 12.51
N TRP A 113 8.72 1.14 11.57
CA TRP A 113 7.36 0.64 11.72
C TRP A 113 7.23 -0.79 11.16
N THR A 114 6.25 -1.52 11.68
CA THR A 114 5.83 -2.83 11.16
C THR A 114 4.37 -2.74 10.73
N PHE A 115 4.08 -3.20 9.52
CA PHE A 115 2.72 -3.32 9.01
C PHE A 115 2.21 -4.75 9.25
N PHE A 116 0.93 -4.85 9.63
CA PHE A 116 0.17 -6.10 9.70
C PHE A 116 -1.11 -5.91 8.92
N SER A 117 -1.34 -6.73 7.90
CA SER A 117 -2.58 -6.69 7.14
C SER A 117 -3.76 -7.14 7.98
N THR A 118 -4.95 -6.68 7.63
CA THR A 118 -6.21 -7.05 8.27
C THR A 118 -6.68 -8.45 7.85
N GLU A 119 -6.41 -8.82 6.60
CA GLU A 119 -6.80 -10.10 6.00
C GLU A 119 -5.62 -10.72 5.25
N ASN A 120 -5.90 -11.74 4.45
CA ASN A 120 -4.94 -12.45 3.59
C ASN A 120 -4.57 -11.68 2.31
N ARG A 121 -4.69 -10.35 2.32
CA ARG A 121 -4.29 -9.45 1.23
C ARG A 121 -3.58 -8.20 1.75
N ALA A 122 -2.64 -7.70 0.96
CA ALA A 122 -1.95 -6.44 1.22
C ALA A 122 -1.46 -5.83 -0.11
N THR A 123 -1.21 -4.53 -0.13
CA THR A 123 -0.72 -3.80 -1.29
C THR A 123 0.52 -2.99 -0.92
N VAL A 124 1.60 -3.14 -1.68
CA VAL A 124 2.78 -2.25 -1.61
C VAL A 124 2.80 -1.37 -2.86
N LYS A 125 2.96 -0.05 -2.70
CA LYS A 125 3.16 0.88 -3.81
C LYS A 125 4.53 1.54 -3.70
N LEU A 126 5.29 1.51 -4.79
CA LEU A 126 6.42 2.39 -5.03
C LEU A 126 5.96 3.52 -5.95
N LEU A 127 6.23 4.76 -5.56
CA LEU A 127 6.12 5.93 -6.42
C LEU A 127 7.47 6.64 -6.46
N VAL A 128 8.02 6.84 -7.64
CA VAL A 128 9.19 7.66 -7.91
C VAL A 128 8.82 8.65 -9.01
N THR A 129 8.91 9.93 -8.72
CA THR A 129 8.65 11.03 -9.66
C THR A 129 9.93 11.79 -10.02
N SER A 130 10.99 11.64 -9.20
CA SER A 130 12.29 12.28 -9.41
C SER A 130 13.26 11.40 -10.22
N GLU A 131 14.26 12.03 -10.83
CA GLU A 131 15.40 11.35 -11.48
C GLU A 131 16.38 10.81 -10.43
N LEU A 132 16.02 9.68 -9.81
CA LEU A 132 16.82 9.02 -8.77
C LEU A 132 17.65 7.88 -9.37
N LYS A 133 18.82 7.62 -8.78
CA LYS A 133 19.66 6.46 -9.13
C LYS A 133 19.56 5.38 -8.07
N ASN A 134 19.67 4.12 -8.50
CA ASN A 134 19.76 2.95 -7.63
C ASN A 134 18.57 2.84 -6.65
N VAL A 135 17.36 3.12 -7.13
CA VAL A 135 16.16 2.94 -6.31
C VAL A 135 15.93 1.44 -6.07
N SER A 136 16.01 1.02 -4.82
CA SER A 136 15.87 -0.39 -4.43
C SER A 136 15.13 -0.51 -3.09
N VAL A 137 14.38 -1.60 -2.96
CA VAL A 137 13.63 -1.96 -1.75
C VAL A 137 13.74 -3.45 -1.56
N TYR A 138 14.05 -3.87 -0.34
CA TYR A 138 14.02 -5.26 0.07
C TYR A 138 13.23 -5.41 1.36
N ALA A 139 12.30 -6.34 1.35
CA ALA A 139 11.55 -6.77 2.52
C ALA A 139 11.34 -8.28 2.52
N GLU A 140 11.01 -8.81 3.69
CA GLU A 140 10.43 -10.13 3.83
C GLU A 140 8.96 -10.01 4.21
N VAL A 141 8.13 -10.83 3.61
CA VAL A 141 6.70 -10.92 3.90
C VAL A 141 6.45 -12.26 4.56
N PHE A 142 5.90 -12.26 5.78
CA PHE A 142 5.45 -13.49 6.41
C PHE A 142 3.93 -13.51 6.44
N ALA A 143 3.35 -14.69 6.25
CA ALA A 143 1.92 -14.91 6.38
C ALA A 143 1.63 -15.85 7.56
N ASP A 144 1.05 -15.29 8.62
CA ASP A 144 0.76 -15.99 9.87
C ASP A 144 -0.70 -16.45 9.89
N LEU A 145 -0.92 -17.71 10.24
CA LEU A 145 -2.26 -18.27 10.40
C LEU A 145 -2.91 -17.71 11.67
N LEU A 146 -4.04 -17.02 11.49
CA LEU A 146 -4.95 -16.68 12.56
C LEU A 146 -5.64 -17.97 13.00
N ASN A 147 -5.66 -18.26 14.31
CA ASN A 147 -6.30 -19.44 14.91
C ASN A 147 -5.43 -20.73 14.98
N ARG A 148 -4.21 -20.61 15.50
CA ARG A 148 -3.29 -21.77 15.54
C ARG A 148 -3.61 -22.85 16.57
N THR A 149 -4.41 -22.61 17.61
CA THR A 149 -4.60 -23.65 18.66
C THR A 149 -5.72 -23.41 19.67
N SER A 150 -6.15 -22.17 19.88
CA SER A 150 -7.04 -21.79 20.99
C SER A 150 -8.15 -20.85 20.50
N PRO A 151 -9.28 -21.36 19.99
CA PRO A 151 -10.39 -20.52 19.57
C PRO A 151 -10.91 -19.60 20.70
N GLU A 152 -10.72 -20.00 21.96
CA GLU A 152 -11.01 -19.17 23.14
C GLU A 152 -10.17 -17.91 23.26
N CYS A 153 -9.03 -17.82 22.55
CA CYS A 153 -8.18 -16.64 22.46
C CYS A 153 -8.46 -15.79 21.21
N GLY A 154 -9.41 -16.19 20.37
CA GLY A 154 -9.68 -15.50 19.10
C GLY A 154 -8.50 -15.54 18.14
N ASN A 155 -8.21 -14.43 17.48
CA ASN A 155 -7.20 -14.35 16.41
C ASN A 155 -5.83 -13.83 16.89
N ASN A 156 -5.62 -13.62 18.20
CA ASN A 156 -4.37 -13.10 18.79
C ASN A 156 -3.97 -11.67 18.34
N PHE A 157 -4.85 -10.91 17.68
CA PHE A 157 -4.58 -9.51 17.30
C PHE A 157 -5.59 -8.56 17.93
N ILE A 158 -5.10 -7.50 18.55
CA ILE A 158 -5.94 -6.39 19.04
C ILE A 158 -5.67 -5.19 18.15
N ARG A 159 -6.70 -4.73 17.45
CA ARG A 159 -6.64 -3.57 16.57
C ARG A 159 -7.20 -2.37 17.32
N VAL A 160 -6.33 -1.37 17.54
CA VAL A 160 -6.65 -0.19 18.33
C VAL A 160 -6.62 1.02 17.41
N GLY A 161 -7.78 1.64 17.19
CA GLY A 161 -7.89 2.88 16.43
C GLY A 161 -7.38 4.10 17.19
N THR A 162 -7.71 5.29 16.68
CA THR A 162 -7.37 6.57 17.33
C THR A 162 -8.27 6.91 18.52
N GLU A 163 -9.43 6.25 18.63
CA GLU A 163 -10.36 6.39 19.75
C GLU A 163 -10.06 5.41 20.90
N ARG A 164 -10.67 5.62 22.07
CA ARG A 164 -10.57 4.68 23.19
C ARG A 164 -11.13 3.33 22.78
N PHE A 165 -10.25 2.32 22.70
CA PHE A 165 -10.63 0.95 22.41
C PHE A 165 -10.65 0.13 23.69
N ALA A 166 -11.81 -0.43 24.02
CA ALA A 166 -11.94 -1.40 25.12
C ALA A 166 -11.93 -2.81 24.54
N PHE A 167 -11.15 -3.70 25.15
CA PHE A 167 -11.15 -5.12 24.83
C PHE A 167 -11.22 -5.93 26.12
N SER A 168 -11.70 -7.18 26.01
CA SER A 168 -11.81 -8.10 27.13
C SER A 168 -11.29 -9.47 26.74
N PHE A 169 -10.67 -10.17 27.69
CA PHE A 169 -10.21 -11.54 27.52
C PHE A 169 -10.80 -12.46 28.59
N PRO A 170 -11.33 -13.64 28.20
CA PRO A 170 -11.58 -14.07 26.82
C PRO A 170 -12.67 -13.22 26.12
N PRO A 171 -12.67 -13.12 24.78
CA PRO A 171 -13.70 -12.36 24.06
C PRO A 171 -15.09 -12.97 24.28
N ASN A 172 -16.10 -12.11 24.48
CA ASN A 172 -17.53 -12.44 24.55
C ASN A 172 -17.94 -13.66 25.40
N GLY A 173 -17.92 -13.52 26.73
CA GLY A 173 -18.60 -14.48 27.63
C GLY A 173 -18.11 -15.93 27.53
N THR A 174 -16.97 -16.15 26.88
CA THR A 174 -16.39 -17.48 26.70
C THR A 174 -15.94 -18.01 28.05
N THR A 175 -16.38 -19.22 28.41
CA THR A 175 -15.97 -19.85 29.66
C THR A 175 -14.69 -20.65 29.41
N LEU A 176 -13.64 -20.38 30.19
CA LEU A 176 -12.40 -21.13 30.14
C LEU A 176 -12.56 -22.43 30.92
N ASN A 177 -12.79 -23.53 30.21
CA ASN A 177 -13.03 -24.86 30.81
C ASN A 177 -11.73 -25.60 31.17
N LYS A 178 -10.57 -25.00 30.90
CA LYS A 178 -9.23 -25.54 31.16
C LYS A 178 -8.26 -24.37 31.35
N SER A 179 -7.04 -24.68 31.82
CA SER A 179 -5.94 -23.71 31.80
C SER A 179 -5.68 -23.27 30.35
N THR A 180 -5.77 -21.96 30.11
CA THR A 180 -5.61 -21.35 28.78
C THR A 180 -4.63 -20.18 28.90
N ASP A 181 -3.62 -20.18 28.04
CA ASP A 181 -2.69 -19.07 27.84
C ASP A 181 -3.01 -18.41 26.49
N CYS A 182 -3.22 -17.09 26.51
CA CYS A 182 -3.50 -16.29 25.32
C CYS A 182 -2.49 -15.14 25.22
N SER A 183 -1.77 -15.08 24.11
CA SER A 183 -0.83 -14.01 23.78
C SER A 183 -1.36 -13.18 22.62
N TYR A 184 -1.29 -11.85 22.75
CA TYR A 184 -1.86 -10.92 21.77
C TYR A 184 -0.82 -9.93 21.25
N THR A 185 -0.89 -9.64 19.95
CA THR A 185 -0.17 -8.54 19.31
C THR A 185 -1.10 -7.34 19.18
N VAL A 186 -0.71 -6.21 19.77
CA VAL A 186 -1.46 -4.94 19.68
C VAL A 186 -1.00 -4.16 18.45
N VAL A 187 -1.92 -3.94 17.53
CA VAL A 187 -1.69 -3.19 16.29
C VAL A 187 -2.49 -1.90 16.35
N MET A 188 -1.80 -0.76 16.24
CA MET A 188 -2.46 0.54 16.18
C MET A 188 -2.88 0.85 14.74
N GLU A 189 -4.18 1.00 14.51
CA GLU A 189 -4.78 1.47 13.26
C GLU A 189 -4.96 2.99 13.32
N LYS A 190 -4.81 3.66 12.17
CA LYS A 190 -4.89 5.12 12.10
C LYS A 190 -5.90 5.57 11.08
#